data_AF-A0A087TK08-F1
#
_entry.id   AF-A0A087TK08-F1
#
_cell.length_a   1.000
_cell.length_b   1.000
_cell.length_c   1.000
_cell.angle_alpha   90.00
_cell.angle_beta   90.00
_cell.angle_gamma   90.00
#
_symmetry.space_group_name_H-M   'P 1'
#
loop_
_entity.id
_entity.type
_entity.pdbx_description
1 polymer ?
#
loop_
_entity_poly.entity_id
_entity_poly.type
_entity_poly.pdbx_seq_one_letter_code
_entity_poly.pdbx_strand_id
1 'polypeptide(L)'
;MVDVNPVTEDIADFQENERPPSEQLVELHLYLVPKEKWLEKRKLAKNQAVDHTISVGFVRVLPQTVLADLRKEIHRQLGIDSVPEHFVFLRSVGR
;
A
#
# COMPACT_ATOMS: atom_id res chain seq x y z
N MET A 1 1.70 23.71 43.26
CA MET A 1 2.30 23.40 41.95
C MET A 1 2.27 21.89 41.86
N VAL A 2 1.29 21.35 41.13
CA VAL A 2 1.05 19.92 41.00
C VAL A 2 1.48 19.53 39.61
N ASP A 3 2.37 18.55 39.54
CA ASP A 3 2.99 18.03 38.33
C ASP A 3 1.96 17.68 37.27
N VAL A 4 2.10 18.32 36.10
CA VAL A 4 1.41 17.92 34.87
C VAL A 4 2.19 16.73 34.33
N ASN A 5 1.65 15.53 34.50
CA ASN A 5 2.12 14.33 33.80
C ASN A 5 2.14 14.60 32.28
N PRO A 6 3.27 14.45 31.58
CA PRO A 6 3.21 14.29 30.13
C PRO A 6 2.72 12.87 29.87
N VAL A 7 1.46 12.74 29.45
CA VAL A 7 0.99 11.55 28.73
C VAL A 7 1.71 11.56 27.39
N THR A 8 2.90 10.98 27.35
CA THR A 8 3.61 10.69 26.09
C THR A 8 4.49 9.45 26.26
N GLU A 9 3.87 8.36 26.71
CA GLU A 9 4.30 6.97 26.55
C GLU A 9 2.96 6.26 26.28
N ASP A 10 2.62 5.81 25.06
CA ASP A 10 3.28 4.80 24.26
C ASP A 10 3.07 5.07 22.76
N ILE A 11 4.12 5.53 22.07
CA ILE A 11 4.38 5.07 20.70
C ILE A 11 5.67 4.26 20.82
N ALA A 12 5.58 3.16 21.57
CA ALA A 12 6.68 2.25 21.81
C ALA A 12 7.11 1.62 20.48
N ASP A 13 8.37 1.89 20.13
CA ASP A 13 9.27 1.09 19.32
C ASP A 13 8.73 0.60 17.97
N PHE A 14 8.76 1.50 16.98
CA PHE A 14 9.25 1.04 15.69
C PHE A 14 10.71 0.66 15.90
N GLN A 15 10.99 -0.62 16.15
CA GLN A 15 12.31 -1.15 15.87
C GLN A 15 12.60 -0.83 14.40
N GLU A 16 13.36 0.24 14.15
CA GLU A 16 14.05 0.49 12.89
C GLU A 16 15.02 -0.68 12.69
N ASN A 17 14.48 -1.84 12.30
CA ASN A 17 15.24 -2.75 11.48
C ASN A 17 15.69 -1.91 10.29
N GLU A 18 17.00 -1.62 10.22
CA GLU A 18 17.62 -0.75 9.23
C GLU A 18 16.89 -0.93 7.90
N ARG A 19 16.19 0.13 7.48
CA ARG A 19 15.45 0.10 6.23
C ARG A 19 16.44 -0.38 5.15
N PRO A 20 16.14 -1.46 4.41
CA PRO A 20 17.02 -1.95 3.38
C PRO A 20 17.38 -0.82 2.39
N PRO A 21 18.62 -0.79 1.88
CA PRO A 21 19.01 0.17 0.85
C PRO A 21 17.99 0.22 -0.28
N SER A 22 17.67 1.41 -0.79
CA SER A 22 16.62 1.58 -1.81
C SER A 22 16.86 0.77 -3.08
N GLU A 23 18.13 0.48 -3.40
CA GLU A 23 18.56 -0.39 -4.50
C GLU A 23 18.11 -1.86 -4.36
N GLN A 24 17.78 -2.29 -3.14
CA GLN A 24 17.28 -3.64 -2.86
C GLN A 24 15.75 -3.71 -2.88
N LEU A 25 15.06 -2.59 -3.05
CA LEU A 25 13.60 -2.50 -3.00
C LEU A 25 13.01 -2.34 -4.41
N VAL A 26 11.78 -2.80 -4.58
CA VAL A 26 10.97 -2.56 -5.79
C VAL A 26 9.82 -1.62 -5.48
N GLU A 27 9.48 -0.77 -6.45
CA GLU A 27 8.39 0.19 -6.34
C GLU A 27 7.08 -0.41 -6.85
N LEU A 28 6.06 -0.39 -6.00
CA LEU A 28 4.68 -0.73 -6.36
C LEU A 28 3.86 0.54 -6.43
N HIS A 29 3.33 0.85 -7.61
CA HIS A 29 2.49 2.02 -7.83
C HIS A 29 1.04 1.71 -7.47
N LEU A 30 0.47 2.54 -6.60
CA LEU A 30 -0.92 2.45 -6.16
C LEU A 30 -1.81 3.37 -7.01
N TYR A 31 -2.88 2.79 -7.57
CA TYR A 31 -3.87 3.49 -8.37
C TYR A 31 -5.27 3.28 -7.81
N LEU A 32 -6.06 4.35 -7.75
CA LEU A 32 -7.51 4.26 -7.62
C LEU A 32 -8.12 4.19 -9.01
N VAL A 33 -8.86 3.11 -9.28
CA VAL A 33 -9.49 2.85 -10.57
C VAL A 33 -10.99 3.05 -10.44
N PRO A 34 -11.62 3.89 -11.29
CA PRO A 34 -13.07 4.00 -11.34
C PRO A 34 -13.72 2.64 -11.63
N LYS A 35 -14.81 2.32 -10.91
CA LYS A 35 -15.47 1.01 -10.97
C LYS A 35 -15.93 0.66 -12.39
N GLU A 36 -16.31 1.65 -13.19
CA GLU A 36 -16.82 1.50 -14.56
C GLU A 36 -15.71 1.09 -15.54
N LYS A 37 -14.45 1.37 -15.19
CA LYS A 37 -13.27 1.04 -15.99
C LYS A 37 -12.67 -0.32 -15.61
N TRP A 38 -13.16 -0.93 -14.53
CA TRP A 38 -12.75 -2.25 -14.05
C TRP A 38 -13.56 -3.37 -14.71
N LEU A 39 -12.87 -4.31 -15.36
CA LEU A 39 -13.50 -5.49 -15.96
C LEU A 39 -13.52 -6.65 -14.97
N GLU A 40 -14.57 -6.72 -14.15
CA GLU A 40 -14.72 -7.69 -13.06
C GLU A 40 -14.44 -9.14 -13.49
N LYS A 41 -15.03 -9.58 -14.62
CA LYS A 41 -14.87 -10.95 -15.14
C LYS A 41 -13.42 -11.34 -15.41
N ARG A 42 -12.56 -10.37 -15.72
CA ARG A 42 -11.16 -10.60 -16.08
C ARG A 42 -10.17 -10.05 -15.04
N LYS A 43 -10.69 -9.44 -13.96
CA LYS A 43 -9.91 -8.72 -12.95
C LYS A 43 -8.82 -7.83 -13.57
N LEU A 44 -9.21 -7.03 -14.56
CA LEU A 44 -8.26 -6.17 -15.27
C LEU A 44 -8.83 -4.78 -15.55
N ALA A 45 -7.94 -3.80 -15.61
CA ALA A 45 -8.19 -2.50 -16.21
C ALA A 45 -7.49 -2.44 -17.56
N LYS A 46 -8.15 -1.92 -18.60
CA LYS A 46 -7.52 -1.72 -19.92
C LYS A 46 -6.58 -0.51 -19.86
N ASN A 47 -5.65 -0.39 -20.80
CA ASN A 47 -4.76 0.78 -20.88
C ASN A 47 -5.51 2.13 -20.95
N GLN A 48 -6.68 2.17 -21.60
CA GLN A 48 -7.56 3.36 -21.64
C GLN A 48 -8.13 3.75 -20.26
N ALA A 49 -8.00 2.90 -19.24
CA ALA A 49 -8.38 3.26 -17.88
C ALA A 49 -7.36 4.20 -17.23
N VAL A 50 -6.09 4.16 -17.66
CA VAL A 50 -4.97 4.90 -17.03
C VAL A 50 -5.24 6.41 -17.01
N ASP A 51 -5.83 6.98 -18.07
CA ASP A 51 -6.16 8.42 -18.13
C ASP A 51 -7.24 8.83 -17.11
N HIS A 52 -7.92 7.85 -16.52
CA HIS A 52 -8.96 8.03 -15.53
C HIS A 52 -8.58 7.49 -14.15
N THR A 53 -7.40 6.88 -13.99
CA THR A 53 -6.93 6.43 -12.68
C THR A 53 -6.26 7.55 -11.92
N ILE A 54 -6.42 7.55 -10.61
CA ILE A 54 -5.73 8.48 -9.72
C ILE A 54 -4.53 7.76 -9.13
N SER A 55 -3.32 8.24 -9.42
CA SER A 55 -2.11 7.79 -8.73
C SER A 55 -2.14 8.25 -7.27
N VAL A 56 -2.11 7.30 -6.34
CA VAL A 56 -2.06 7.59 -4.89
C VAL A 56 -0.61 7.65 -4.38
N GLY A 57 0.33 7.19 -5.20
CA GLY A 57 1.75 7.16 -4.86
C GLY A 57 2.34 5.77 -5.03
N PHE A 58 3.45 5.51 -4.35
CA PHE A 58 4.17 4.25 -4.43
C PHE A 58 4.52 3.75 -3.04
N VAL A 59 4.58 2.42 -2.91
CA VAL A 59 5.17 1.75 -1.76
C VAL A 59 6.41 0.99 -2.20
N ARG A 60 7.39 0.87 -1.31
CA ARG A 60 8.61 0.11 -1.56
C ARG A 60 8.57 -1.16 -0.77
N VAL A 61 8.81 -2.28 -1.45
CA VAL A 61 8.80 -3.60 -0.84
C VAL A 61 10.04 -4.37 -1.25
N LEU A 62 10.38 -5.40 -0.49
CA LEU A 62 11.42 -6.33 -0.88
C LEU A 62 10.94 -7.17 -2.08
N PRO A 63 11.80 -7.50 -3.06
CA PRO A 63 11.42 -8.31 -4.22
C PRO A 63 10.82 -9.68 -3.84
N GLN A 64 11.24 -10.24 -2.71
CA GLN A 64 10.76 -11.52 -2.18
C GLN A 64 9.43 -11.40 -1.41
N THR A 65 8.90 -10.18 -1.21
CA THR A 65 7.62 -9.98 -0.52
C THR A 65 6.49 -10.62 -1.31
N VAL A 66 5.79 -11.56 -0.70
CA VAL A 66 4.59 -12.16 -1.27
C VAL A 66 3.37 -11.26 -1.06
N LEU A 67 2.41 -11.33 -1.98
CA LEU A 67 1.22 -10.46 -1.95
C LEU A 67 0.40 -10.62 -0.67
N ALA A 68 0.37 -11.81 -0.08
CA ALA A 68 -0.37 -12.07 1.16
C ALA A 68 0.20 -11.27 2.34
N ASP A 69 1.52 -11.20 2.46
CA ASP A 69 2.17 -10.46 3.54
C ASP A 69 2.07 -8.96 3.31
N LEU A 70 2.17 -8.50 2.06
CA LEU A 70 1.90 -7.11 1.71
C LEU A 70 0.47 -6.70 2.07
N ARG A 71 -0.54 -7.57 1.83
CA ARG A 71 -1.91 -7.29 2.26
C ARG A 71 -2.00 -7.13 3.77
N LYS A 72 -1.43 -8.07 4.54
CA LYS A 72 -1.44 -7.98 6.01
C LYS A 72 -0.80 -6.68 6.48
N GLU A 73 0.33 -6.31 5.89
CA GLU A 73 1.08 -5.13 6.27
C GLU A 73 0.31 -3.84 5.96
N ILE A 74 -0.35 -3.76 4.80
CA ILE A 74 -1.23 -2.62 4.47
C ILE A 74 -2.36 -2.48 5.49
N HIS A 75 -3.03 -3.58 5.86
CA HIS A 75 -4.09 -3.54 6.87
C HIS A 75 -3.55 -3.18 8.26
N ARG A 76 -2.36 -3.68 8.62
CA ARG A 76 -1.71 -3.38 9.89
C ARG A 76 -1.36 -1.90 10.03
N GLN A 77 -0.85 -1.28 8.96
CA GLN A 77 -0.43 0.12 8.99
C GLN A 77 -1.59 1.11 8.84
N LEU A 78 -2.56 0.84 7.96
CA LEU A 78 -3.64 1.77 7.65
C LEU A 78 -4.89 1.58 8.51
N GLY A 79 -5.04 0.42 9.16
CA GLY A 79 -6.26 0.01 9.84
C GLY A 79 -7.31 -0.54 8.86
N ILE A 80 -8.19 -1.40 9.37
CA ILE A 80 -9.18 -2.14 8.56
C ILE A 80 -10.16 -1.18 7.86
N ASP A 81 -10.54 -0.09 8.51
CA ASP A 81 -11.53 0.87 8.00
C ASP A 81 -10.98 1.75 6.86
N SER A 82 -9.65 1.90 6.77
CA SER A 82 -8.98 2.74 5.76
C SER A 82 -8.65 1.98 4.48
N VAL A 83 -8.61 0.64 4.53
CA VAL A 83 -8.27 -0.20 3.38
C VAL A 83 -9.54 -0.56 2.61
N PRO A 84 -9.60 -0.34 1.29
CA PRO A 84 -10.75 -0.74 0.49
C PRO A 84 -11.05 -2.23 0.64
N GLU A 85 -12.33 -2.59 0.75
CA GLU A 85 -12.79 -3.99 0.83
C GLU A 85 -12.30 -4.82 -0.36
N HIS A 86 -12.12 -4.18 -1.52
CA HIS A 86 -11.67 -4.83 -2.75
C HIS A 86 -10.47 -4.08 -3.35
N PHE A 87 -9.32 -4.74 -3.39
CA PHE A 87 -8.16 -4.30 -4.15
C PHE A 87 -7.37 -5.48 -4.70
N VAL A 88 -6.76 -5.27 -5.86
CA VAL A 88 -5.99 -6.28 -6.58
C VAL A 88 -4.55 -5.81 -6.75
N PHE A 89 -3.64 -6.77 -6.87
CA PHE A 89 -2.28 -6.49 -7.32
C PHE A 89 -2.21 -6.89 -8.78
N LEU A 90 -1.86 -5.93 -9.62
CA LEU A 90 -1.70 -6.14 -11.05
C LEU A 90 -0.22 -6.18 -11.37
N ARG A 91 0.17 -7.19 -12.15
CA ARG A 91 1.45 -7.16 -12.84
C ARG A 91 1.24 -6.33 -14.10
N SER A 92 2.00 -5.25 -14.26
CA SER A 92 2.04 -4.53 -15.53
C SER A 92 2.57 -5.48 -16.61
N VAL A 93 1.75 -5.71 -17.65
CA VAL A 93 2.08 -6.59 -18.78
C VAL A 93 1.85 -5.83 -20.09
N GLY A 94 2.90 -5.72 -20.91
CA GLY A 94 2.88 -4.97 -22.17
C GLY A 94 3.29 -3.50 -22.04
N ARG A 95 3.85 -2.95 -23.12
CA ARG A 95 4.02 -1.51 -23.38
C ARG A 95 3.12 -1.14 -24.55
#